data_AF-A0A6A6NZ68-F1
#
_entry.id   AF-A0A6A6NZ68-F1
#
_cell.length_a   1.000
_cell.length_b   1.000
_cell.length_c   1.000
_cell.angle_alpha   90.00
_cell.angle_beta   90.00
_cell.angle_gamma   90.00
#
_symmetry.space_group_name_H-M   'P 1'
#
loop_
_entity.id
_entity.type
_entity.pdbx_description
1 polymer ?
#
loop_
_entity_poly.entity_id
_entity_poly.type
_entity_poly.pdbx_seq_one_letter_code
_entity_poly.pdbx_strand_id
1 'polypeptide(L)'
;MIDGVRPDPESIQQILQRSRSLWFSYAAQAWDSQLPPQCAQLRSVLGQIPAFPARFLPINTASSILQYNQSRSGLQISGCNLPPKEMRHELLCGVHRSIVCSFTERSCFTIWPGVHEGDSLVTMGNHLAILMLAWAYILSARWIELQVPHDPRTGSPHPGGMRYSDPRAPLLEDKENVSSDAIEADIGETCKKAARWWAAILAPDQTFLSPWSAHLDPSRRLNLRWSSTLGIAGTRQLHQPPETTPSSEEALGHLLDYCEYHRITNQCIPALAATLFFPWKNGDGGTTRRALQEEALLLPRYMTLSCNIWGLRALLSGVFFDPTVPCNLVSPWMQPAFKIIDPLIAAGESTRLATIMAKREPILAALWLGAIIIGMENTIVRPLRTGLFAVELHSAAWTGTLHSFVTLRNTPRTLGNEVISRSDECRLLYLTGSEGHSRVPVCPWPPFGATPLAFADLEKEIFAHEWFDVGSASEESILSNDSSPGDQKGTISEWLDMVDEAGM
;
A
#
# COMPACT_ATOMS: atom_id res chain seq x y z
N MET A 1 38.48 21.99 -13.29
CA MET A 1 37.11 21.55 -13.63
C MET A 1 36.47 21.07 -12.35
N ILE A 2 35.33 21.63 -11.94
CA ILE A 2 34.59 21.14 -10.77
C ILE A 2 33.80 19.90 -11.24
N ASP A 3 33.79 18.85 -10.41
CA ASP A 3 32.95 17.68 -10.66
C ASP A 3 31.48 18.06 -10.49
N GLY A 4 30.77 18.26 -11.61
CA GLY A 4 29.36 18.63 -11.63
C GLY A 4 28.39 17.55 -11.14
N VAL A 5 28.87 16.33 -10.86
CA VAL A 5 28.07 15.30 -10.18
C VAL A 5 28.00 15.59 -8.68
N ARG A 6 29.13 15.99 -8.09
CA ARG A 6 29.25 16.30 -6.67
C ARG A 6 28.60 17.66 -6.36
N PRO A 7 27.55 17.72 -5.52
CA PRO A 7 26.99 19.00 -5.11
C PRO A 7 28.01 19.80 -4.30
N ASP A 8 27.87 21.12 -4.33
CA ASP A 8 28.68 22.03 -3.53
C ASP A 8 28.37 21.89 -2.01
N PRO A 9 29.28 22.35 -1.12
CA PRO A 9 29.10 22.21 0.32
C PRO A 9 27.88 22.97 0.88
N GLU A 10 27.47 24.08 0.26
CA GLU A 10 26.38 24.93 0.74
C GLU A 10 25.02 24.26 0.46
N SER A 11 24.80 23.76 -0.77
CA SER A 11 23.66 22.92 -1.13
C SER A 11 23.55 21.69 -0.23
N ILE A 12 24.67 21.02 0.06
CA ILE A 12 24.70 19.86 0.99
C ILE A 12 24.24 20.28 2.39
N GLN A 13 24.75 21.40 2.91
CA GLN A 13 24.37 21.90 4.24
C GLN A 13 22.91 22.36 4.29
N GLN A 14 22.42 23.05 3.25
CA GLN A 14 21.04 23.53 3.15
C GLN A 14 20.04 22.36 3.14
N ILE A 15 20.28 21.33 2.33
CA ILE A 15 19.44 20.13 2.27
C ILE A 15 19.48 19.35 3.60
N LEU A 16 20.66 19.21 4.21
CA LEU A 16 20.80 18.54 5.51
C LEU A 16 20.05 19.30 6.62
N GLN A 17 20.13 20.63 6.64
CA GLN A 17 19.42 21.47 7.60
C GLN A 17 17.90 21.42 7.38
N ARG A 18 17.42 21.51 6.13
CA ARG A 18 15.99 21.38 5.78
C ARG A 18 15.44 20.03 6.23
N SER A 19 16.13 18.93 5.88
CA SER A 19 15.73 17.57 6.29
C SER A 19 15.74 17.43 7.82
N ARG A 20 16.79 17.92 8.50
CA ARG A 20 16.87 17.86 9.96
C ARG A 20 15.71 18.59 10.63
N SER A 21 15.37 19.80 10.20
CA SER A 21 14.23 20.55 10.72
C SER A 21 12.91 19.81 10.47
N LEU A 22 12.72 19.26 9.27
CA LEU A 22 11.52 18.51 8.91
C LEU A 22 11.33 17.28 9.80
N TRP A 23 12.29 16.36 9.83
CA TRP A 23 12.19 15.11 10.60
C TRP A 23 12.18 15.34 12.12
N PHE A 24 12.91 16.35 12.60
CA PHE A 24 12.83 16.74 14.01
C PHE A 24 11.45 17.31 14.38
N SER A 25 10.77 18.04 13.48
CA SER A 25 9.41 18.53 13.75
C SER A 25 8.37 17.42 13.93
N TYR A 26 8.55 16.27 13.27
CA TYR A 26 7.73 15.08 13.46
C TYR A 26 8.10 14.32 14.75
N ALA A 27 9.40 14.13 15.01
CA ALA A 27 9.87 13.47 16.23
C ALA A 27 9.50 14.24 17.51
N ALA A 28 9.50 15.58 17.46
CA ALA A 28 9.07 16.45 18.54
C ALA A 28 7.55 16.41 18.81
N GLN A 29 6.76 15.86 17.88
CA GLN A 29 5.32 15.59 18.04
C GLN A 29 5.03 14.10 18.33
N ALA A 30 6.06 13.25 18.42
CA ALA A 30 5.92 11.82 18.63
C ALA A 30 6.27 11.45 20.09
N TRP A 31 5.60 12.10 21.04
CA TRP A 31 5.71 11.79 22.48
C TRP A 31 4.40 11.27 23.09
N ASP A 32 3.29 11.38 22.37
CA ASP A 32 1.99 10.83 22.79
C ASP A 32 2.07 9.30 22.91
N SER A 33 1.41 8.76 23.93
CA SER A 33 1.35 7.31 24.17
C SER A 33 0.38 6.58 23.25
N GLN A 34 -0.56 7.29 22.63
CA GLN A 34 -1.56 6.77 21.69
C GLN A 34 -1.14 6.98 20.23
N LEU A 35 -1.67 6.16 19.32
CA LEU A 35 -1.43 6.30 17.88
C LEU A 35 -2.29 7.42 17.25
N PRO A 36 -1.83 8.12 16.20
CA PRO A 36 -2.64 9.10 15.47
C PRO A 36 -3.88 8.47 14.81
N PRO A 37 -4.99 9.20 14.66
CA PRO A 37 -6.22 8.65 14.09
C PRO A 37 -6.06 8.20 12.63
N GLN A 38 -5.11 8.77 11.88
CA GLN A 38 -4.83 8.36 10.50
C GLN A 38 -4.28 6.93 10.42
N CYS A 39 -3.63 6.44 11.47
CA CYS A 39 -3.25 5.04 11.57
C CYS A 39 -4.46 4.09 11.63
N ALA A 40 -5.66 4.60 11.95
CA ALA A 40 -6.93 3.90 11.86
C ALA A 40 -7.74 4.21 10.59
N GLN A 41 -7.21 4.96 9.62
CA GLN A 41 -7.97 5.43 8.45
C GLN A 41 -7.50 4.76 7.14
N LEU A 42 -7.49 3.43 7.11
CA LEU A 42 -7.00 2.64 5.97
C LEU A 42 -7.66 3.04 4.64
N ARG A 43 -8.98 3.27 4.61
CA ARG A 43 -9.75 3.75 3.45
C ARG A 43 -9.11 4.93 2.70
N SER A 44 -8.36 5.80 3.39
CA SER A 44 -7.67 6.94 2.77
C SER A 44 -6.72 6.51 1.64
N VAL A 45 -6.07 5.35 1.75
CA VAL A 45 -5.13 4.85 0.74
C VAL A 45 -5.82 4.32 -0.52
N LEU A 46 -7.13 4.02 -0.47
CA LEU A 46 -7.80 3.34 -1.56
C LEU A 46 -7.98 4.19 -2.83
N GLY A 47 -8.00 5.53 -2.72
CA GLY A 47 -8.08 6.49 -3.84
C GLY A 47 -8.83 5.98 -5.07
N GLN A 48 -8.08 5.68 -6.12
CA GLN A 48 -8.51 5.09 -7.40
C GLN A 48 -8.08 3.62 -7.60
N ILE A 49 -7.62 2.91 -6.55
CA ILE A 49 -7.22 1.49 -6.63
C ILE A 49 -8.38 0.64 -7.21
N PRO A 50 -8.18 -0.13 -8.31
CA PRO A 50 -9.25 -0.92 -8.91
C PRO A 50 -9.59 -2.17 -8.09
N ALA A 51 -10.80 -2.70 -8.29
CA ALA A 51 -11.23 -3.96 -7.69
C ALA A 51 -10.44 -5.17 -8.22
N PHE A 52 -10.14 -6.14 -7.36
CA PHE A 52 -9.41 -7.35 -7.73
C PHE A 52 -10.14 -8.13 -8.83
N PRO A 53 -9.42 -8.68 -9.84
CA PRO A 53 -10.05 -9.31 -10.99
C PRO A 53 -10.94 -10.52 -10.67
N ALA A 54 -12.24 -10.37 -10.91
CA ALA A 54 -13.27 -11.39 -10.75
C ALA A 54 -13.44 -12.28 -12.00
N ARG A 55 -12.34 -12.78 -12.55
CA ARG A 55 -12.33 -13.70 -13.71
C ARG A 55 -11.46 -14.91 -13.40
N PHE A 56 -11.91 -16.08 -13.85
CA PHE A 56 -11.24 -17.37 -13.68
C PHE A 56 -9.81 -17.32 -14.23
N LEU A 57 -8.82 -17.32 -13.32
CA LEU A 57 -7.42 -17.33 -13.69
C LEU A 57 -6.96 -18.77 -13.96
N PRO A 58 -6.39 -19.07 -15.15
CA PRO A 58 -6.03 -20.45 -15.52
C PRO A 58 -4.82 -20.93 -14.72
N ILE A 59 -5.06 -21.57 -13.58
CA ILE A 59 -4.04 -22.09 -12.64
C ILE A 59 -3.04 -22.99 -13.38
N ASN A 60 -1.84 -22.47 -13.64
CA ASN A 60 -0.71 -23.28 -14.08
C ASN A 60 0.02 -23.82 -12.83
N THR A 61 -0.03 -25.14 -12.64
CA THR A 61 0.58 -25.83 -11.50
C THR A 61 2.08 -26.12 -11.67
N ALA A 62 2.65 -25.86 -12.85
CA ALA A 62 4.06 -26.17 -13.15
C ALA A 62 5.06 -25.08 -12.73
N SER A 63 4.61 -23.86 -12.45
CA SER A 63 5.44 -22.79 -11.88
C SER A 63 5.26 -22.73 -10.37
N SER A 64 6.34 -22.63 -9.60
CA SER A 64 6.31 -22.55 -8.12
C SER A 64 5.78 -21.21 -7.55
N ILE A 65 5.26 -20.35 -8.42
CA ILE A 65 4.48 -19.14 -8.13
C ILE A 65 3.22 -19.24 -8.99
N LEU A 66 2.04 -19.06 -8.40
CA LEU A 66 0.79 -18.98 -9.17
C LEU A 66 0.68 -17.60 -9.81
N GLN A 67 0.14 -17.59 -11.03
CA GLN A 67 0.33 -16.53 -12.04
C GLN A 67 0.11 -15.10 -11.56
N TYR A 68 0.80 -14.17 -12.24
CA TYR A 68 0.47 -12.75 -12.20
C TYR A 68 -0.67 -12.43 -13.17
N ASN A 69 -1.64 -11.63 -12.74
CA ASN A 69 -2.61 -11.03 -13.68
C ASN A 69 -1.99 -9.77 -14.29
N GLN A 70 -1.83 -9.76 -15.62
CA GLN A 70 -1.38 -8.60 -16.38
C GLN A 70 -2.54 -7.67 -16.72
N SER A 71 -2.68 -6.62 -15.90
CA SER A 71 -3.54 -5.48 -16.20
C SER A 71 -2.79 -4.44 -17.03
N ARG A 72 -3.53 -3.65 -17.83
CA ARG A 72 -3.02 -2.48 -18.55
C ARG A 72 -3.64 -1.22 -17.97
N SER A 73 -2.86 -0.15 -17.84
CA SER A 73 -3.40 1.21 -17.66
C SER A 73 -2.62 2.21 -18.50
N GLY A 74 -3.33 3.15 -19.12
CA GLY A 74 -2.71 4.28 -19.81
C GLY A 74 -2.22 5.34 -18.83
N LEU A 75 -1.02 5.88 -19.05
CA LEU A 75 -0.57 7.14 -18.48
C LEU A 75 -0.73 8.22 -19.58
N GLN A 76 -1.57 9.23 -19.33
CA GLN A 76 -1.82 10.34 -20.26
C GLN A 76 -1.23 11.65 -19.73
N ILE A 77 -0.67 12.46 -20.63
CA ILE A 77 -0.30 13.85 -20.34
C ILE A 77 -1.54 14.73 -20.53
N SER A 78 -1.98 15.42 -19.49
CA SER A 78 -3.09 16.39 -19.56
C SER A 78 -2.69 17.61 -20.38
N GLY A 79 -3.52 18.01 -21.35
CA GLY A 79 -3.22 19.15 -22.25
C GLY A 79 -2.37 18.78 -23.47
N CYS A 80 -2.26 17.49 -23.80
CA CYS A 80 -1.44 16.98 -24.89
C CYS A 80 -2.19 15.90 -25.69
N ASN A 81 -1.99 15.89 -27.02
CA ASN A 81 -2.63 14.95 -27.95
C ASN A 81 -1.87 13.61 -28.11
N LEU A 82 -0.79 13.39 -27.34
CA LEU A 82 -0.08 12.10 -27.36
C LEU A 82 -0.98 10.95 -26.90
N PRO A 83 -0.90 9.76 -27.54
CA PRO A 83 -1.66 8.59 -27.12
C PRO A 83 -1.23 8.16 -25.70
N PRO A 84 -2.17 7.66 -24.87
CA PRO A 84 -1.86 7.27 -23.51
C PRO A 84 -0.89 6.08 -23.48
N LYS A 85 0.25 6.23 -22.81
CA LYS A 85 1.26 5.17 -22.72
C LYS A 85 0.74 3.99 -21.91
N GLU A 86 0.53 2.84 -22.56
CA GLU A 86 0.17 1.61 -21.87
C GLU A 86 1.32 1.13 -20.96
N MET A 87 1.05 1.04 -19.66
CA MET A 87 1.90 0.35 -18.69
C MET A 87 1.28 -1.01 -18.34
N ARG A 88 2.09 -2.06 -18.30
CA ARG A 88 1.68 -3.41 -17.86
C ARG A 88 1.97 -3.56 -16.37
N HIS A 89 0.98 -4.08 -15.63
CA HIS A 89 1.07 -4.26 -14.18
C HIS A 89 0.69 -5.68 -13.78
N GLU A 90 1.51 -6.30 -12.93
CA GLU A 90 1.45 -7.71 -12.55
C GLU A 90 1.06 -7.88 -11.07
N LEU A 91 -0.13 -8.47 -10.83
CA LEU A 91 -0.67 -8.74 -9.48
C LEU A 91 -0.53 -10.21 -9.10
N LEU A 92 0.03 -10.54 -7.94
CA LEU A 92 0.11 -11.93 -7.46
C LEU A 92 -1.29 -12.53 -7.27
N CYS A 93 -1.60 -13.68 -7.88
CA CYS A 93 -2.94 -14.26 -7.79
C CYS A 93 -3.06 -15.55 -6.97
N GLY A 94 -1.97 -16.11 -6.46
CA GLY A 94 -2.01 -17.26 -5.55
C GLY A 94 -0.62 -17.68 -5.04
N VAL A 95 -0.58 -18.69 -4.17
CA VAL A 95 0.66 -19.19 -3.55
C VAL A 95 0.68 -20.72 -3.43
N HIS A 96 1.87 -21.31 -3.37
CA HIS A 96 2.07 -22.76 -3.13
C HIS A 96 2.32 -23.12 -1.66
N ARG A 97 2.53 -22.13 -0.78
CA ARG A 97 2.79 -22.32 0.65
C ARG A 97 2.05 -21.25 1.44
N SER A 98 1.47 -21.66 2.57
CA SER A 98 0.96 -20.74 3.59
C SER A 98 2.10 -20.15 4.41
N ILE A 99 1.91 -18.90 4.82
CA ILE A 99 2.81 -18.12 5.66
C ILE A 99 2.75 -18.68 7.08
N VAL A 100 3.90 -18.91 7.69
CA VAL A 100 3.98 -19.29 9.10
C VAL A 100 3.88 -18.03 9.96
N CYS A 101 2.96 -18.02 10.92
CA CYS A 101 2.80 -16.95 11.90
C CYS A 101 3.27 -17.45 13.28
N SER A 102 4.38 -16.91 13.78
CA SER A 102 4.92 -17.23 15.10
C SER A 102 4.70 -16.08 16.10
N PHE A 103 4.52 -16.43 17.37
CA PHE A 103 4.39 -15.46 18.47
C PHE A 103 5.77 -15.12 19.03
N THR A 104 6.17 -13.85 18.95
CA THR A 104 7.46 -13.36 19.48
C THR A 104 7.29 -12.70 20.86
N GLU A 105 8.24 -12.95 21.75
CA GLU A 105 8.28 -12.34 23.09
C GLU A 105 8.65 -10.84 23.04
N ARG A 106 9.28 -10.42 21.93
CA ARG A 106 9.48 -9.02 21.55
C ARG A 106 8.42 -8.58 20.54
N SER A 107 7.16 -8.88 20.81
CA SER A 107 6.05 -8.33 20.03
C SER A 107 5.97 -6.82 20.27
N CYS A 108 5.79 -6.06 19.21
CA CYS A 108 5.43 -4.66 19.32
C CYS A 108 3.97 -4.54 19.82
N PHE A 109 3.68 -3.48 20.58
CA PHE A 109 2.37 -3.23 21.17
C PHE A 109 1.87 -4.36 22.11
N THR A 110 2.76 -4.97 22.92
CA THR A 110 2.39 -5.95 23.99
C THR A 110 1.19 -5.48 24.81
N ILE A 111 1.16 -4.18 25.15
CA ILE A 111 -0.03 -3.44 25.52
C ILE A 111 -0.45 -2.63 24.29
N TRP A 112 -1.72 -2.71 23.88
CA TRP A 112 -2.23 -1.90 22.79
C TRP A 112 -2.30 -0.42 23.22
N PRO A 113 -1.59 0.52 22.55
CA PRO A 113 -1.52 1.92 22.97
C PRO A 113 -2.84 2.69 22.81
N GLY A 114 -3.80 2.12 22.07
CA GLY A 114 -4.97 2.87 21.62
C GLY A 114 -4.66 3.78 20.43
N VAL A 115 -5.72 4.42 19.95
CA VAL A 115 -5.71 5.42 18.88
C VAL A 115 -6.43 6.65 19.45
N HIS A 116 -6.03 7.87 19.03
CA HIS A 116 -6.70 9.11 19.42
C HIS A 116 -8.11 9.24 18.81
N GLU A 117 -9.05 8.46 19.33
CA GLU A 117 -10.49 8.64 19.18
C GLU A 117 -11.09 8.89 20.58
N GLY A 118 -12.18 9.65 20.67
CA GLY A 118 -12.60 10.34 21.90
C GLY A 118 -13.20 9.49 23.03
N ASP A 119 -12.97 8.18 23.05
CA ASP A 119 -13.53 7.26 24.05
C ASP A 119 -12.40 6.56 24.84
N SER A 120 -12.16 7.04 26.06
CA SER A 120 -11.01 6.70 26.91
C SER A 120 -11.12 5.32 27.60
N LEU A 121 -11.72 4.33 26.93
CA LEU A 121 -11.86 2.98 27.43
C LEU A 121 -10.54 2.21 27.29
N VAL A 122 -10.01 1.74 28.43
CA VAL A 122 -8.77 0.96 28.49
C VAL A 122 -8.97 -0.36 27.75
N THR A 123 -8.35 -0.50 26.57
CA THR A 123 -8.40 -1.73 25.79
C THR A 123 -7.81 -2.90 26.57
N MET A 124 -8.59 -3.97 26.76
CA MET A 124 -8.17 -5.17 27.50
C MET A 124 -7.19 -6.01 26.68
N GLY A 125 -5.92 -5.62 26.66
CA GLY A 125 -4.83 -6.41 26.07
C GLY A 125 -4.65 -6.26 24.55
N ASN A 126 -3.93 -7.22 23.95
CA ASN A 126 -3.57 -7.26 22.53
C ASN A 126 -4.13 -8.55 21.92
N HIS A 127 -5.04 -8.40 20.95
CA HIS A 127 -5.65 -9.53 20.22
C HIS A 127 -5.16 -9.60 18.77
N LEU A 128 -4.22 -8.71 18.40
CA LEU A 128 -3.85 -8.39 17.02
C LEU A 128 -3.67 -9.66 16.17
N ALA A 129 -2.94 -10.65 16.69
CA ALA A 129 -2.61 -11.92 16.04
C ALA A 129 -3.82 -12.83 15.73
N ILE A 130 -4.72 -13.07 16.69
CA ILE A 130 -5.91 -13.93 16.55
C ILE A 130 -6.76 -13.45 15.38
N LEU A 131 -6.93 -12.14 15.33
CA LEU A 131 -7.71 -11.45 14.32
C LEU A 131 -7.01 -11.47 12.93
N MET A 132 -5.69 -11.67 12.84
CA MET A 132 -4.97 -11.76 11.55
C MET A 132 -5.40 -12.99 10.78
N LEU A 133 -5.60 -14.09 11.50
CA LEU A 133 -5.95 -15.39 10.95
C LEU A 133 -7.41 -15.38 10.48
N ALA A 134 -8.28 -14.66 11.18
CA ALA A 134 -9.62 -14.35 10.71
C ALA A 134 -9.59 -13.53 9.41
N TRP A 135 -8.68 -12.58 9.26
CA TRP A 135 -8.57 -11.79 8.03
C TRP A 135 -7.93 -12.50 6.86
N ALA A 136 -6.89 -13.30 7.12
CA ALA A 136 -6.32 -14.23 6.18
C ALA A 136 -7.41 -15.13 5.59
N TYR A 137 -8.29 -15.65 6.46
CA TYR A 137 -9.46 -16.41 6.07
C TYR A 137 -10.45 -15.58 5.23
N ILE A 138 -10.90 -14.41 5.71
CA ILE A 138 -11.93 -13.61 5.02
C ILE A 138 -11.46 -13.17 3.61
N LEU A 139 -10.19 -12.76 3.48
CA LEU A 139 -9.59 -12.42 2.18
C LEU A 139 -9.48 -13.66 1.26
N SER A 140 -9.15 -14.83 1.81
CA SER A 140 -9.07 -16.09 1.07
C SER A 140 -10.43 -16.61 0.61
N ALA A 141 -11.45 -16.52 1.47
CA ALA A 141 -12.83 -16.84 1.13
C ALA A 141 -13.36 -15.88 0.05
N ARG A 142 -13.11 -14.57 0.18
CA ARG A 142 -13.53 -13.58 -0.82
C ARG A 142 -12.81 -13.78 -2.17
N TRP A 143 -11.55 -14.20 -2.14
CA TRP A 143 -10.81 -14.56 -3.35
C TRP A 143 -11.46 -15.71 -4.11
N ILE A 144 -11.93 -16.76 -3.41
CA ILE A 144 -12.68 -17.85 -4.05
C ILE A 144 -14.05 -17.37 -4.56
N GLU A 145 -14.80 -16.59 -3.77
CA GLU A 145 -16.09 -16.03 -4.18
C GLU A 145 -16.00 -15.18 -5.46
N LEU A 146 -14.91 -14.42 -5.65
CA LEU A 146 -14.66 -13.63 -6.87
C LEU A 146 -14.23 -14.48 -8.07
N GLN A 147 -13.86 -15.76 -7.88
CA GLN A 147 -13.43 -16.67 -8.94
C GLN A 147 -14.54 -17.64 -9.39
N VAL A 148 -15.61 -17.82 -8.61
CA VAL A 148 -16.75 -18.70 -8.93
C VAL A 148 -17.78 -17.95 -9.80
N PRO A 149 -18.05 -18.39 -11.04
CA PRO A 149 -19.19 -17.88 -11.79
C PRO A 149 -20.50 -18.40 -11.19
N HIS A 150 -21.48 -17.52 -10.97
CA HIS A 150 -22.86 -17.95 -10.79
C HIS A 150 -23.41 -18.46 -12.15
N ASP A 151 -23.27 -19.76 -12.41
CA ASP A 151 -24.12 -20.43 -13.41
C ASP A 151 -25.37 -21.00 -12.73
N PRO A 152 -26.56 -20.38 -12.90
CA PRO A 152 -27.80 -20.89 -12.33
C PRO A 152 -28.34 -22.15 -13.05
N ARG A 153 -27.67 -22.65 -14.10
CA ARG A 153 -28.12 -23.82 -14.87
C ARG A 153 -27.42 -25.13 -14.49
N THR A 154 -26.20 -25.07 -13.94
CA THR A 154 -25.47 -26.27 -13.50
C THR A 154 -25.43 -26.37 -11.97
N GLY A 155 -26.43 -27.06 -11.40
CA GLY A 155 -26.53 -27.34 -9.95
C GLY A 155 -25.44 -28.24 -9.36
N SER A 156 -24.30 -28.39 -10.04
CA SER A 156 -23.12 -29.10 -9.57
C SER A 156 -22.20 -28.15 -8.79
N PRO A 157 -21.83 -28.46 -7.52
CA PRO A 157 -20.88 -27.64 -6.78
C PRO A 157 -19.54 -27.59 -7.51
N HIS A 158 -19.06 -26.38 -7.81
CA HIS A 158 -17.76 -26.18 -8.43
C HIS A 158 -16.62 -26.72 -7.53
N PRO A 159 -15.52 -27.25 -8.11
CA PRO A 159 -14.44 -27.85 -7.32
C PRO A 159 -13.64 -26.85 -6.47
N GLY A 160 -13.71 -25.55 -6.80
CA GLY A 160 -13.12 -24.47 -6.02
C GLY A 160 -14.06 -23.98 -4.92
N GLY A 161 -13.84 -24.43 -3.68
CA GLY A 161 -14.56 -23.98 -2.50
C GLY A 161 -13.69 -24.15 -1.26
N MET A 162 -13.88 -23.28 -0.26
CA MET A 162 -13.24 -23.45 1.06
C MET A 162 -13.69 -24.78 1.68
N ARG A 163 -12.77 -25.47 2.35
CA ARG A 163 -13.01 -26.71 3.09
C ARG A 163 -12.21 -26.69 4.38
N TYR A 164 -12.75 -27.29 5.43
CA TYR A 164 -11.99 -27.51 6.65
C TYR A 164 -10.95 -28.61 6.43
N SER A 165 -9.73 -28.38 6.94
CA SER A 165 -8.77 -29.44 7.22
C SER A 165 -9.06 -30.09 8.58
N ASP A 166 -8.42 -31.24 8.83
CA ASP A 166 -8.55 -32.00 10.08
C ASP A 166 -8.00 -31.29 11.33
N PRO A 167 -6.87 -30.55 11.29
CA PRO A 167 -6.36 -29.80 12.43
C PRO A 167 -7.38 -28.82 13.04
N ARG A 168 -7.38 -28.74 14.37
CA ARG A 168 -8.24 -27.83 15.15
C ARG A 168 -7.49 -27.34 16.38
N ALA A 169 -7.69 -26.08 16.76
CA ALA A 169 -7.32 -25.60 18.09
C ALA A 169 -8.15 -26.36 19.16
N PRO A 170 -7.57 -26.72 20.31
CA PRO A 170 -8.32 -27.31 21.42
C PRO A 170 -9.43 -26.37 21.89
N LEU A 171 -10.62 -26.93 22.15
CA LEU A 171 -11.78 -26.21 22.67
C LEU A 171 -11.98 -26.62 24.13
N LEU A 172 -11.92 -25.63 25.03
CA LEU A 172 -12.01 -25.78 26.47
C LEU A 172 -13.36 -25.24 26.95
N GLU A 173 -14.06 -26.04 27.75
CA GLU A 173 -15.22 -25.59 28.51
C GLU A 173 -14.77 -24.94 29.84
N ASP A 174 -15.62 -24.14 30.47
CA ASP A 174 -15.33 -23.21 31.59
C ASP A 174 -14.80 -23.83 32.91
N LYS A 175 -14.35 -25.09 32.92
CA LYS A 175 -13.91 -25.86 34.09
C LYS A 175 -12.59 -26.60 33.92
N GLU A 176 -11.96 -26.54 32.74
CA GLU A 176 -10.67 -27.18 32.51
C GLU A 176 -9.48 -26.26 32.86
N ASN A 177 -8.65 -26.68 33.81
CA ASN A 177 -7.42 -25.98 34.16
C ASN A 177 -6.33 -26.25 33.10
N VAL A 178 -5.72 -25.19 32.59
CA VAL A 178 -4.82 -25.22 31.42
C VAL A 178 -3.34 -25.15 31.84
N SER A 179 -2.45 -25.68 30.99
CA SER A 179 -1.00 -25.47 31.14
C SER A 179 -0.61 -24.01 30.87
N SER A 180 0.31 -23.47 31.69
CA SER A 180 0.67 -22.04 31.71
C SER A 180 1.35 -21.50 30.43
N ASP A 181 1.73 -22.35 29.48
CA ASP A 181 2.47 -21.96 28.26
C ASP A 181 1.59 -21.73 27.02
N ALA A 182 0.28 -22.03 27.11
CA ALA A 182 -0.66 -21.83 26.02
C ALA A 182 -1.30 -20.44 26.07
N ILE A 183 -1.48 -19.80 24.92
CA ILE A 183 -2.24 -18.54 24.83
C ILE A 183 -3.73 -18.89 24.78
N GLU A 184 -4.53 -18.31 25.66
CA GLU A 184 -5.98 -18.50 25.67
C GLU A 184 -6.67 -17.47 24.77
N ALA A 185 -7.45 -17.96 23.81
CA ALA A 185 -8.35 -17.17 22.97
C ALA A 185 -9.79 -17.45 23.42
N ASP A 186 -10.31 -16.64 24.34
CA ASP A 186 -11.74 -16.68 24.69
C ASP A 186 -12.57 -16.16 23.51
N ILE A 187 -13.53 -16.95 23.03
CA ILE A 187 -14.48 -16.56 21.96
C ILE A 187 -15.89 -16.27 22.48
N GLY A 188 -16.08 -16.23 23.80
CA GLY A 188 -17.34 -15.90 24.45
C GLY A 188 -18.48 -16.89 24.17
N GLU A 189 -19.71 -16.39 24.29
CA GLU A 189 -20.89 -17.12 23.83
C GLU A 189 -21.06 -16.91 22.32
N THR A 190 -20.88 -17.99 21.54
CA THR A 190 -21.06 -17.94 20.08
C THR A 190 -21.58 -19.26 19.52
N CYS A 191 -22.10 -19.22 18.29
CA CYS A 191 -22.76 -20.37 17.68
C CYS A 191 -21.76 -21.47 17.26
N LYS A 192 -22.24 -22.72 17.14
CA LYS A 192 -21.40 -23.88 16.79
C LYS A 192 -20.66 -23.73 15.45
N LYS A 193 -21.18 -22.92 14.51
CA LYS A 193 -20.50 -22.60 13.24
C LYS A 193 -19.32 -21.65 13.46
N ALA A 194 -19.51 -20.57 14.22
CA ALA A 194 -18.46 -19.64 14.60
C ALA A 194 -17.36 -20.35 15.43
N ALA A 195 -17.73 -21.15 16.44
CA ALA A 195 -16.77 -21.91 17.23
C ALA A 195 -15.97 -22.92 16.38
N ARG A 196 -16.60 -23.63 15.43
CA ARG A 196 -15.90 -24.52 14.49
C ARG A 196 -14.95 -23.76 13.56
N TRP A 197 -15.31 -22.55 13.15
CA TRP A 197 -14.49 -21.68 12.31
C TRP A 197 -13.28 -21.12 13.06
N TRP A 198 -13.47 -20.54 14.25
CA TRP A 198 -12.38 -20.14 15.14
C TRP A 198 -11.42 -21.31 15.42
N ALA A 199 -11.96 -22.50 15.69
CA ALA A 199 -11.16 -23.71 15.87
C ALA A 199 -10.40 -24.16 14.62
N ALA A 200 -10.78 -23.72 13.41
CA ALA A 200 -9.99 -23.95 12.20
C ALA A 200 -8.86 -22.92 12.06
N ILE A 201 -9.19 -21.63 12.08
CA ILE A 201 -8.24 -20.55 11.75
C ILE A 201 -7.13 -20.38 12.81
N LEU A 202 -7.35 -20.85 14.04
CA LEU A 202 -6.34 -20.89 15.10
C LEU A 202 -5.61 -22.25 15.20
N ALA A 203 -5.84 -23.17 14.25
CA ALA A 203 -5.10 -24.43 14.18
C ALA A 203 -3.72 -24.25 13.50
N PRO A 204 -2.72 -25.09 13.85
CA PRO A 204 -1.53 -25.24 13.04
C PRO A 204 -1.86 -25.87 11.67
N ASP A 205 -0.91 -25.77 10.74
CA ASP A 205 -0.88 -26.49 9.46
C ASP A 205 -2.11 -26.33 8.54
N GLN A 206 -2.71 -25.12 8.52
CA GLN A 206 -3.71 -24.74 7.52
C GLN A 206 -3.03 -24.50 6.14
N THR A 207 -3.49 -25.21 5.10
CA THR A 207 -3.08 -25.00 3.70
C THR A 207 -4.21 -24.35 2.89
N PHE A 208 -3.92 -23.19 2.29
CA PHE A 208 -4.75 -22.53 1.28
C PHE A 208 -3.86 -22.19 0.05
N LEU A 209 -4.48 -21.85 -1.08
CA LEU A 209 -3.78 -21.46 -2.33
C LEU A 209 -3.87 -19.95 -2.63
N SER A 210 -4.55 -19.20 -1.77
CA SER A 210 -4.82 -17.76 -1.91
C SER A 210 -3.59 -16.90 -1.56
N PRO A 211 -3.47 -15.66 -2.07
CA PRO A 211 -2.40 -14.75 -1.66
C PRO A 211 -2.27 -14.48 -0.15
N TRP A 212 -3.31 -14.79 0.64
CA TRP A 212 -3.39 -14.59 2.09
C TRP A 212 -3.32 -15.89 2.91
N SER A 213 -2.88 -17.00 2.31
CA SER A 213 -2.70 -18.28 3.02
C SER A 213 -1.78 -18.14 4.23
N ALA A 214 -2.25 -18.45 5.45
CA ALA A 214 -1.41 -18.46 6.66
C ALA A 214 -1.87 -19.48 7.71
N HIS A 215 -0.93 -19.94 8.53
CA HIS A 215 -1.18 -20.81 9.69
C HIS A 215 -0.25 -20.43 10.84
N LEU A 216 -0.56 -20.93 12.04
CA LEU A 216 0.29 -20.73 13.22
C LEU A 216 1.46 -21.71 13.26
N ASP A 217 2.62 -21.22 13.69
CA ASP A 217 3.77 -22.03 14.05
C ASP A 217 3.38 -23.04 15.16
N PRO A 218 3.52 -24.36 14.94
CA PRO A 218 3.25 -25.39 15.94
C PRO A 218 4.02 -25.23 17.27
N SER A 219 5.07 -24.40 17.32
CA SER A 219 5.86 -24.11 18.52
C SER A 219 5.08 -23.44 19.65
N ARG A 220 4.00 -22.68 19.37
CA ARG A 220 3.10 -22.11 20.39
C ARG A 220 1.65 -22.49 20.10
N ARG A 221 0.94 -22.93 21.15
CA ARG A 221 -0.46 -23.37 21.05
C ARG A 221 -1.41 -22.26 21.47
N LEU A 222 -2.42 -22.00 20.65
CA LEU A 222 -3.65 -21.33 21.05
C LEU A 222 -4.65 -22.38 21.51
N ASN A 223 -5.28 -22.14 22.66
CA ASN A 223 -6.46 -22.87 23.11
C ASN A 223 -7.67 -21.92 23.06
N LEU A 224 -8.83 -22.43 22.65
CA LEU A 224 -10.08 -21.67 22.66
C LEU A 224 -10.84 -21.92 23.96
N ARG A 225 -11.26 -20.85 24.66
CA ARG A 225 -12.32 -20.95 25.68
C ARG A 225 -13.65 -20.59 25.02
N TRP A 226 -14.69 -21.38 25.27
CA TRP A 226 -16.03 -21.18 24.72
C TRP A 226 -17.07 -21.48 25.79
N SER A 227 -17.88 -20.48 26.13
CA SER A 227 -18.94 -20.63 27.11
C SER A 227 -20.29 -20.89 26.43
N SER A 228 -20.94 -21.99 26.77
CA SER A 228 -22.25 -22.38 26.23
C SER A 228 -23.32 -22.23 27.32
N THR A 229 -23.81 -21.01 27.52
CA THR A 229 -24.85 -20.68 28.52
C THR A 229 -26.17 -21.44 28.30
N LEU A 230 -26.44 -21.89 27.06
CA LEU A 230 -27.51 -22.82 26.72
C LEU A 230 -27.24 -24.23 27.28
N GLY A 231 -27.49 -24.38 28.58
CA GLY A 231 -27.45 -25.62 29.34
C GLY A 231 -28.56 -26.61 28.96
N ILE A 232 -28.63 -27.02 27.69
CA ILE A 232 -29.43 -28.17 27.26
C ILE A 232 -28.72 -29.44 27.72
N ALA A 233 -28.91 -29.78 29.00
CA ALA A 233 -28.51 -31.04 29.60
C ALA A 233 -29.34 -32.20 29.03
N GLY A 234 -29.11 -32.55 27.75
CA GLY A 234 -30.03 -33.42 27.00
C GLY A 234 -29.48 -34.18 25.79
N THR A 235 -28.30 -33.86 25.24
CA THR A 235 -27.74 -34.61 24.09
C THR A 235 -26.25 -34.91 24.20
N ARG A 236 -25.91 -36.14 24.62
CA ARG A 236 -24.62 -36.78 24.29
C ARG A 236 -24.62 -37.27 22.82
N GLN A 237 -25.01 -36.40 21.89
CA GLN A 237 -24.90 -36.64 20.46
C GLN A 237 -23.90 -35.64 19.90
N LEU A 238 -22.73 -36.15 19.48
CA LEU A 238 -21.85 -35.43 18.58
C LEU A 238 -22.52 -35.39 17.20
N HIS A 239 -23.53 -34.52 17.06
CA HIS A 239 -23.95 -34.08 15.74
C HIS A 239 -22.73 -33.49 15.05
N GLN A 240 -22.51 -33.90 13.79
CA GLN A 240 -21.27 -33.62 13.08
C GLN A 240 -20.92 -32.13 13.11
N PRO A 241 -19.64 -31.76 13.30
CA PRO A 241 -19.23 -30.37 13.19
C PRO A 241 -19.66 -29.86 11.80
N PRO A 242 -20.21 -28.64 11.67
CA PRO A 242 -20.75 -28.16 10.41
C PRO A 242 -19.68 -28.23 9.32
N GLU A 243 -19.93 -29.03 8.28
CA GLU A 243 -18.96 -29.32 7.22
C GLU A 243 -18.74 -28.10 6.31
N THR A 244 -19.71 -27.18 6.26
CA THR A 244 -19.64 -25.94 5.52
C THR A 244 -18.80 -24.88 6.25
N THR A 245 -17.73 -24.46 5.61
CA THR A 245 -16.94 -23.28 5.98
C THR A 245 -17.77 -22.00 5.74
N PRO A 246 -17.69 -20.97 6.58
CA PRO A 246 -18.43 -19.71 6.38
C PRO A 246 -17.98 -18.96 5.12
N SER A 247 -18.89 -18.19 4.52
CA SER A 247 -18.51 -17.19 3.50
C SER A 247 -17.62 -16.08 4.09
N SER A 248 -17.05 -15.23 3.23
CA SER A 248 -16.30 -14.05 3.65
C SER A 248 -17.15 -13.07 4.45
N GLU A 249 -18.46 -13.02 4.20
CA GLU A 249 -19.45 -12.19 4.90
C GLU A 249 -19.90 -12.81 6.24
N GLU A 250 -20.10 -14.13 6.30
CA GLU A 250 -20.40 -14.82 7.57
C GLU A 250 -19.21 -14.77 8.53
N ALA A 251 -17.99 -14.97 8.02
CA ALA A 251 -16.75 -14.81 8.77
C ALA A 251 -16.49 -13.35 9.17
N LEU A 252 -16.99 -12.38 8.40
CA LEU A 252 -17.01 -10.95 8.77
C LEU A 252 -17.81 -10.73 10.06
N GLY A 253 -18.99 -11.35 10.14
CA GLY A 253 -19.86 -11.32 11.33
C GLY A 253 -19.19 -11.96 12.54
N HIS A 254 -18.72 -13.21 12.41
CA HIS A 254 -18.04 -13.91 13.51
C HIS A 254 -16.78 -13.19 14.02
N LEU A 255 -16.11 -12.42 13.15
CA LEU A 255 -15.03 -11.53 13.55
C LEU A 255 -15.55 -10.29 14.30
N LEU A 256 -16.62 -9.65 13.85
CA LEU A 256 -17.25 -8.52 14.53
C LEU A 256 -17.76 -8.88 15.93
N ASP A 257 -18.45 -10.01 16.08
CA ASP A 257 -18.96 -10.52 17.35
C ASP A 257 -17.82 -10.60 18.40
N TYR A 258 -16.67 -11.14 17.98
CA TYR A 258 -15.45 -11.22 18.80
C TYR A 258 -14.84 -9.84 19.11
N CYS A 259 -14.91 -8.89 18.17
CA CYS A 259 -14.41 -7.53 18.37
C CYS A 259 -15.23 -6.77 19.43
N GLU A 260 -16.55 -6.95 19.42
CA GLU A 260 -17.48 -6.33 20.36
C GLU A 260 -17.36 -6.96 21.76
N TYR A 261 -17.35 -8.30 21.86
CA TYR A 261 -17.20 -9.04 23.10
C TYR A 261 -15.97 -8.59 23.92
N HIS A 262 -14.80 -8.48 23.27
CA HIS A 262 -13.56 -8.01 23.90
C HIS A 262 -13.39 -6.48 23.96
N ARG A 263 -14.30 -5.70 23.34
CA ARG A 263 -14.22 -4.23 23.21
C ARG A 263 -12.92 -3.74 22.52
N ILE A 264 -12.45 -4.51 21.54
CA ILE A 264 -11.17 -4.32 20.82
C ILE A 264 -11.35 -3.68 19.44
N THR A 265 -12.42 -2.93 19.23
CA THR A 265 -12.76 -2.32 17.93
C THR A 265 -11.79 -1.19 17.52
N ASN A 266 -11.04 -0.59 18.45
CA ASN A 266 -9.99 0.40 18.14
C ASN A 266 -8.74 -0.24 17.50
N GLN A 267 -8.32 -1.44 17.93
CA GLN A 267 -7.36 -2.26 17.20
C GLN A 267 -7.98 -2.82 15.91
N CYS A 268 -9.20 -2.43 15.53
CA CYS A 268 -9.85 -2.81 14.28
C CYS A 268 -9.46 -1.99 13.08
N ILE A 269 -8.31 -1.29 13.08
CA ILE A 269 -7.47 -1.13 11.88
C ILE A 269 -6.06 -1.83 11.99
N PRO A 270 -5.68 -2.47 13.13
CA PRO A 270 -4.66 -3.61 13.30
C PRO A 270 -4.91 -5.22 13.43
N ALA A 271 -5.30 -5.99 12.37
CA ALA A 271 -5.35 -7.44 11.94
C ALA A 271 -5.65 -7.79 10.38
N LEU A 272 -5.61 -6.86 9.39
CA LEU A 272 -5.88 -6.77 7.91
C LEU A 272 -5.07 -5.69 7.13
N ALA A 273 -5.04 -4.41 7.51
CA ALA A 273 -4.36 -3.28 6.82
C ALA A 273 -2.92 -3.62 6.45
N ALA A 274 -2.29 -4.43 7.29
CA ALA A 274 -1.09 -5.12 6.91
C ALA A 274 -1.22 -6.61 6.61
N THR A 275 -2.31 -7.35 6.86
CA THR A 275 -2.58 -8.62 6.12
C THR A 275 -2.52 -8.40 4.61
N LEU A 276 -2.70 -7.15 4.15
CA LEU A 276 -2.35 -6.73 2.78
C LEU A 276 -0.89 -7.05 2.37
N PHE A 277 0.01 -7.28 3.30
CA PHE A 277 1.41 -7.65 3.10
C PHE A 277 1.63 -9.17 3.19
N PHE A 278 0.61 -10.00 3.47
CA PHE A 278 0.75 -11.47 3.41
C PHE A 278 1.34 -11.92 2.06
N PRO A 279 0.88 -11.40 0.89
CA PRO A 279 1.52 -11.66 -0.39
C PRO A 279 3.02 -11.34 -0.44
N TRP A 280 3.46 -10.25 0.21
CA TRP A 280 4.88 -9.87 0.34
C TRP A 280 5.60 -10.84 1.30
N LYS A 281 4.91 -11.28 2.37
CA LYS A 281 5.40 -12.12 3.46
C LYS A 281 5.44 -13.62 3.16
N ASN A 282 5.50 -14.03 1.89
CA ASN A 282 5.95 -15.38 1.50
C ASN A 282 7.48 -15.48 1.64
N GLY A 283 7.92 -15.24 2.88
CA GLY A 283 9.03 -14.34 3.21
C GLY A 283 8.84 -13.70 4.60
N ASP A 284 8.42 -14.51 5.58
CA ASP A 284 8.57 -14.33 7.05
C ASP A 284 7.73 -13.25 7.81
N GLY A 285 6.49 -13.58 8.24
CA GLY A 285 5.77 -12.98 9.41
C GLY A 285 4.44 -12.20 9.20
N GLY A 286 3.33 -12.59 9.89
CA GLY A 286 1.92 -12.08 9.82
C GLY A 286 1.61 -10.67 10.41
N THR A 287 0.39 -10.09 10.18
CA THR A 287 0.11 -8.65 9.80
C THR A 287 -1.40 -8.10 9.82
N THR A 288 -1.76 -6.75 9.76
CA THR A 288 -2.88 -6.09 10.59
C THR A 288 -3.79 -4.74 10.24
N ARG A 289 -5.17 -4.28 10.31
CA ARG A 289 -6.80 -4.53 10.44
C ARG A 289 -7.70 -3.61 9.51
N ARG A 290 -9.03 -3.53 9.71
CA ARG A 290 -10.07 -2.93 8.84
C ARG A 290 -11.29 -2.32 9.57
N ALA A 291 -11.71 -1.10 9.23
CA ALA A 291 -12.99 -0.49 9.63
C ALA A 291 -14.19 -1.25 9.02
N LEU A 292 -14.78 -2.16 9.79
CA LEU A 292 -15.04 -3.50 9.27
C LEU A 292 -16.04 -3.63 8.12
N GLN A 293 -17.19 -2.94 8.18
CA GLN A 293 -18.34 -3.22 7.30
C GLN A 293 -18.32 -2.45 5.97
N GLU A 294 -18.06 -1.13 5.96
CA GLU A 294 -17.93 -0.39 4.69
C GLU A 294 -16.72 -0.89 3.87
N GLU A 295 -15.63 -1.22 4.55
CA GLU A 295 -14.44 -1.79 3.92
C GLU A 295 -14.66 -3.23 3.40
N ALA A 296 -15.77 -3.89 3.75
CA ALA A 296 -16.14 -5.20 3.20
C ALA A 296 -16.50 -5.11 1.72
N LEU A 297 -17.28 -4.10 1.32
CA LEU A 297 -17.52 -3.78 -0.09
C LEU A 297 -16.20 -3.42 -0.82
N LEU A 298 -15.23 -2.91 -0.08
CA LEU A 298 -13.90 -2.52 -0.58
C LEU A 298 -12.86 -3.67 -0.51
N LEU A 299 -13.25 -4.89 -0.09
CA LEU A 299 -12.40 -6.11 -0.11
C LEU A 299 -11.59 -6.25 -1.41
N PRO A 300 -12.21 -6.17 -2.62
CA PRO A 300 -11.47 -6.36 -3.85
C PRO A 300 -10.40 -5.28 -4.08
N ARG A 301 -10.61 -4.05 -3.60
CA ARG A 301 -9.64 -2.96 -3.78
C ARG A 301 -8.43 -3.16 -2.88
N TYR A 302 -8.66 -3.64 -1.65
CA TYR A 302 -7.60 -4.08 -0.75
C TYR A 302 -6.82 -5.28 -1.27
N MET A 303 -7.50 -6.24 -1.88
CA MET A 303 -6.84 -7.39 -2.51
C MET A 303 -5.93 -6.96 -3.66
N THR A 304 -6.34 -6.00 -4.50
CA THR A 304 -5.46 -5.40 -5.53
C THR A 304 -4.21 -4.75 -4.92
N LEU A 305 -4.38 -3.87 -3.92
CA LEU A 305 -3.26 -3.22 -3.23
C LEU A 305 -2.30 -4.24 -2.63
N SER A 306 -2.86 -5.27 -2.01
CA SER A 306 -2.15 -6.35 -1.33
C SER A 306 -1.31 -7.20 -2.29
N CYS A 307 -1.87 -7.53 -3.45
CA CYS A 307 -1.20 -8.32 -4.48
C CYS A 307 -0.19 -7.50 -5.31
N ASN A 308 -0.22 -6.16 -5.21
CA ASN A 308 0.80 -5.25 -5.72
C ASN A 308 1.94 -5.06 -4.69
N ILE A 309 2.73 -6.12 -4.50
CA ILE A 309 3.86 -6.17 -3.55
C ILE A 309 4.88 -5.05 -3.79
N TRP A 310 5.21 -4.78 -5.06
CA TRP A 310 6.17 -3.74 -5.43
C TRP A 310 5.60 -2.33 -5.23
N GLY A 311 4.29 -2.16 -5.40
CA GLY A 311 3.55 -0.93 -5.09
C GLY A 311 3.50 -0.63 -3.61
N LEU A 312 3.16 -1.61 -2.75
CA LEU A 312 3.29 -1.45 -1.29
C LEU A 312 4.70 -1.01 -0.89
N ARG A 313 5.73 -1.59 -1.52
CA ARG A 313 7.13 -1.20 -1.30
C ARG A 313 7.43 0.22 -1.77
N ALA A 314 6.92 0.65 -2.92
CA ALA A 314 7.09 2.00 -3.45
C ALA A 314 6.39 3.05 -2.59
N LEU A 315 5.14 2.81 -2.19
CA LEU A 315 4.36 3.67 -1.29
C LEU A 315 5.11 3.94 0.03
N LEU A 316 5.52 2.88 0.73
CA LEU A 316 6.20 3.02 2.02
C LEU A 316 7.57 3.71 1.89
N SER A 317 8.29 3.44 0.78
CA SER A 317 9.52 4.16 0.43
C SER A 317 9.27 5.65 0.14
N GLY A 318 8.10 5.96 -0.43
CA GLY A 318 7.66 7.31 -0.82
C GLY A 318 7.53 8.29 0.32
N VAL A 319 7.31 7.82 1.55
CA VAL A 319 7.28 8.67 2.76
C VAL A 319 8.60 9.43 2.98
N PHE A 320 9.71 8.90 2.47
CA PHE A 320 11.02 9.57 2.47
C PHE A 320 11.26 10.50 1.27
N PHE A 321 10.47 10.39 0.22
CA PHE A 321 10.63 11.13 -1.03
C PHE A 321 10.36 12.63 -0.83
N ASP A 322 11.04 13.46 -1.62
CA ASP A 322 10.74 14.87 -1.79
C ASP A 322 11.12 15.27 -3.24
N PRO A 323 10.17 15.71 -4.08
CA PRO A 323 10.42 15.97 -5.50
C PRO A 323 11.33 17.18 -5.76
N THR A 324 11.68 17.96 -4.73
CA THR A 324 12.59 19.11 -4.86
C THR A 324 14.05 18.75 -4.55
N VAL A 325 14.33 17.50 -4.18
CA VAL A 325 15.68 16.98 -3.90
C VAL A 325 16.19 16.20 -5.10
N PRO A 326 17.22 16.69 -5.84
CA PRO A 326 17.77 15.95 -6.96
C PRO A 326 18.60 14.75 -6.52
N CYS A 327 18.82 13.80 -7.43
CA CYS A 327 19.40 12.49 -7.12
C CYS A 327 20.82 12.52 -6.50
N ASN A 328 21.60 13.60 -6.72
CA ASN A 328 22.92 13.80 -6.08
C ASN A 328 22.85 14.39 -4.65
N LEU A 329 21.70 14.91 -4.22
CA LEU A 329 21.47 15.46 -2.86
C LEU A 329 20.65 14.53 -1.95
N VAL A 330 20.37 13.30 -2.38
CA VAL A 330 19.61 12.31 -1.60
C VAL A 330 20.33 11.90 -0.31
N SER A 331 21.67 11.76 -0.32
CA SER A 331 22.43 11.36 0.87
C SER A 331 22.30 12.34 2.05
N PRO A 332 22.51 13.68 1.89
CA PRO A 332 22.25 14.63 2.97
C PRO A 332 20.76 14.79 3.31
N TRP A 333 19.84 14.51 2.38
CA TRP A 333 18.40 14.48 2.66
C TRP A 333 17.99 13.30 3.55
N MET A 334 18.51 12.10 3.28
CA MET A 334 18.12 10.88 4.00
C MET A 334 18.80 10.74 5.37
N GLN A 335 20.01 11.28 5.56
CA GLN A 335 20.78 11.07 6.79
C GLN A 335 20.07 11.54 8.08
N PRO A 336 19.39 12.71 8.14
CA PRO A 336 18.66 13.12 9.34
C PRO A 336 17.45 12.22 9.65
N ALA A 337 16.80 11.65 8.63
CA ALA A 337 15.70 10.70 8.82
C ALA A 337 16.18 9.43 9.54
N PHE A 338 17.24 8.79 9.03
CA PHE A 338 17.82 7.59 9.65
C PHE A 338 18.36 7.87 11.06
N LYS A 339 18.96 9.05 11.31
CA LYS A 339 19.41 9.47 12.65
C LYS A 339 18.27 9.56 13.69
N ILE A 340 17.02 9.70 13.25
CA ILE A 340 15.82 9.72 14.12
C ILE A 340 15.15 8.34 14.16
N ILE A 341 15.07 7.64 13.03
CA ILE A 341 14.33 6.38 12.88
C ILE A 341 15.12 5.18 13.42
N ASP A 342 16.43 5.10 13.17
CA ASP A 342 17.24 3.93 13.50
C ASP A 342 17.30 3.66 15.02
N PRO A 343 17.40 4.69 15.92
CA PRO A 343 17.28 4.48 17.36
C PRO A 343 15.90 3.96 17.79
N LEU A 344 14.81 4.46 17.21
CA LEU A 344 13.44 4.03 17.55
C LEU A 344 13.20 2.57 17.18
N ILE A 345 13.71 2.14 16.02
CA ILE A 345 13.71 0.75 15.58
C ILE A 345 14.53 -0.12 16.54
N ALA A 346 15.74 0.33 16.93
CA ALA A 346 16.61 -0.42 17.83
C ALA A 346 16.05 -0.55 19.27
N ALA A 347 15.31 0.45 19.74
CA ALA A 347 14.66 0.47 21.05
C ALA A 347 13.27 -0.20 21.07
N GLY A 348 12.69 -0.52 19.90
CA GLY A 348 11.33 -1.06 19.80
C GLY A 348 10.22 -0.03 20.06
N GLU A 349 10.48 1.26 19.84
CA GLU A 349 9.56 2.38 20.08
C GLU A 349 8.49 2.50 18.97
N SER A 350 7.78 1.41 18.70
CA SER A 350 6.84 1.21 17.59
C SER A 350 5.76 2.30 17.49
N THR A 351 5.19 2.74 18.61
CA THR A 351 4.19 3.83 18.63
C THR A 351 4.78 5.12 18.07
N ARG A 352 5.97 5.51 18.51
CA ARG A 352 6.61 6.77 18.10
C ARG A 352 7.04 6.72 16.63
N LEU A 353 7.54 5.57 16.19
CA LEU A 353 7.86 5.33 14.78
C LEU A 353 6.61 5.45 13.89
N ALA A 354 5.50 4.83 14.29
CA ALA A 354 4.22 4.94 13.58
C ALA A 354 3.71 6.39 13.54
N THR A 355 3.81 7.11 14.67
CA THR A 355 3.45 8.54 14.75
C THR A 355 4.28 9.40 13.81
N ILE A 356 5.60 9.20 13.72
CA ILE A 356 6.47 9.94 12.80
C ILE A 356 6.09 9.69 11.34
N MET A 357 5.85 8.43 10.96
CA MET A 357 5.45 8.09 9.58
C MET A 357 4.07 8.67 9.23
N ALA A 358 3.11 8.57 10.15
CA ALA A 358 1.77 9.13 9.98
C ALA A 358 1.76 10.67 9.92
N LYS A 359 2.67 11.35 10.61
CA LYS A 359 2.84 12.81 10.54
C LYS A 359 3.56 13.24 9.25
N ARG A 360 4.44 12.39 8.68
CA ARG A 360 5.15 12.65 7.42
C ARG A 360 4.26 12.46 6.20
N GLU A 361 3.48 11.39 6.15
CA GLU A 361 2.59 11.06 5.04
C GLU A 361 1.27 10.41 5.55
N PRO A 362 0.25 11.22 5.88
CA PRO A 362 -0.96 10.75 6.55
C PRO A 362 -1.75 9.67 5.80
N ILE A 363 -1.73 9.70 4.46
CA ILE A 363 -2.44 8.71 3.60
C ILE A 363 -1.85 7.30 3.77
N LEU A 364 -0.57 7.21 4.13
CA LEU A 364 0.15 5.94 4.30
C LEU A 364 0.29 5.53 5.78
N ALA A 365 -0.30 6.28 6.71
CA ALA A 365 -0.24 6.04 8.15
C ALA A 365 -0.68 4.62 8.55
N ALA A 366 -1.81 4.14 8.00
CA ALA A 366 -2.33 2.80 8.29
C ALA A 366 -1.46 1.67 7.71
N LEU A 367 -0.86 1.88 6.53
CA LEU A 367 0.08 0.91 5.95
C LEU A 367 1.42 0.88 6.73
N TRP A 368 1.90 2.04 7.20
CA TRP A 368 3.11 2.11 8.02
C TRP A 368 2.94 1.54 9.41
N LEU A 369 1.85 1.87 10.13
CA LEU A 369 1.51 1.19 11.38
C LEU A 369 1.45 -0.33 11.15
N GLY A 370 0.74 -0.74 10.10
CA GLY A 370 0.64 -2.12 9.71
C GLY A 370 1.99 -2.81 9.51
N ALA A 371 2.92 -2.19 8.78
CA ALA A 371 4.28 -2.69 8.58
C ALA A 371 5.16 -2.68 9.85
N ILE A 372 4.80 -1.88 10.86
CA ILE A 372 5.50 -1.80 12.15
C ILE A 372 5.01 -2.88 13.12
N ILE A 373 3.76 -3.34 13.01
CA ILE A 373 3.20 -4.38 13.88
C ILE A 373 3.90 -5.77 13.69
N ILE A 374 4.86 -5.85 12.75
CA ILE A 374 5.31 -7.12 12.13
C ILE A 374 6.79 -7.18 11.76
N GLY A 375 7.59 -6.25 12.28
CA GLY A 375 9.04 -6.20 12.04
C GLY A 375 9.44 -5.84 10.61
N MET A 376 8.55 -5.25 9.79
CA MET A 376 8.90 -4.86 8.42
C MET A 376 9.53 -3.49 8.30
N GLU A 377 9.54 -2.67 9.35
CA GLU A 377 10.24 -1.39 9.36
C GLU A 377 11.73 -1.56 8.97
N ASN A 378 12.41 -2.61 9.41
CA ASN A 378 13.75 -2.92 8.93
C ASN A 378 13.79 -3.38 7.46
N THR A 379 12.86 -4.21 7.02
CA THR A 379 12.76 -4.71 5.62
C THR A 379 12.47 -3.59 4.61
N ILE A 380 11.75 -2.54 5.04
CA ILE A 380 11.50 -1.32 4.28
C ILE A 380 12.73 -0.41 4.32
N VAL A 381 13.22 -0.05 5.52
CA VAL A 381 14.23 1.01 5.68
C VAL A 381 15.65 0.56 5.29
N ARG A 382 16.03 -0.71 5.51
CA ARG A 382 17.41 -1.19 5.26
C ARG A 382 17.87 -0.99 3.80
N PRO A 383 17.07 -1.28 2.75
CA PRO A 383 17.45 -0.97 1.37
C PRO A 383 17.51 0.54 1.07
N LEU A 384 16.73 1.39 1.76
CA LEU A 384 16.78 2.84 1.57
C LEU A 384 18.13 3.41 2.05
N ARG A 385 18.72 2.82 3.11
CA ARG A 385 20.08 3.14 3.56
C ARG A 385 21.16 2.83 2.50
N THR A 386 20.86 1.98 1.51
CA THR A 386 21.73 1.67 0.36
C THR A 386 21.21 2.29 -0.96
N GLY A 387 20.30 3.27 -0.90
CA GLY A 387 19.74 3.94 -2.09
C GLY A 387 18.75 3.13 -2.93
N LEU A 388 18.30 1.96 -2.45
CA LEU A 388 17.43 1.04 -3.19
C LEU A 388 15.94 1.30 -2.91
N PHE A 389 15.45 2.41 -3.45
CA PHE A 389 14.02 2.74 -3.49
C PHE A 389 13.28 1.85 -4.50
N ALA A 390 12.01 1.54 -4.23
CA ALA A 390 11.11 0.94 -5.22
C ALA A 390 10.36 2.05 -5.97
N VAL A 391 10.25 1.91 -7.30
CA VAL A 391 9.46 2.79 -8.17
C VAL A 391 8.35 1.96 -8.80
N GLU A 392 7.09 2.39 -8.61
CA GLU A 392 5.91 1.67 -9.10
C GLU A 392 4.77 2.68 -9.38
N LEU A 393 4.68 3.16 -10.62
CA LEU A 393 3.85 4.32 -10.96
C LEU A 393 2.34 4.08 -10.81
N HIS A 394 1.87 2.83 -10.88
CA HIS A 394 0.45 2.50 -10.71
C HIS A 394 0.00 2.79 -9.27
N SER A 395 0.77 2.37 -8.26
CA SER A 395 0.48 2.67 -6.84
C SER A 395 0.44 4.16 -6.53
N ALA A 396 1.33 4.97 -7.09
CA ALA A 396 1.27 6.44 -6.96
C ALA A 396 -0.04 6.99 -7.53
N ALA A 397 -0.35 6.64 -8.79
CA ALA A 397 -1.57 7.09 -9.45
C ALA A 397 -2.85 6.64 -8.71
N TRP A 398 -2.89 5.41 -8.20
CA TRP A 398 -4.05 4.90 -7.47
C TRP A 398 -4.23 5.52 -6.09
N THR A 399 -3.16 5.79 -5.35
CA THR A 399 -3.23 6.34 -3.99
C THR A 399 -3.27 7.87 -3.95
N GLY A 400 -2.95 8.54 -5.06
CA GLY A 400 -2.74 9.99 -5.11
C GLY A 400 -1.41 10.45 -4.49
N THR A 401 -0.55 9.50 -4.06
CA THR A 401 0.76 9.83 -3.45
C THR A 401 1.83 10.07 -4.52
N LEU A 402 2.89 10.77 -4.13
CA LEU A 402 4.02 11.11 -5.01
C LEU A 402 5.31 10.47 -4.47
N HIS A 403 5.83 9.48 -5.17
CA HIS A 403 7.07 8.77 -4.81
C HIS A 403 8.10 8.67 -5.94
N SER A 404 7.90 9.39 -7.05
CA SER A 404 8.83 9.46 -8.19
C SER A 404 8.68 10.80 -8.93
N PHE A 405 9.77 11.31 -9.50
CA PHE A 405 9.74 12.51 -10.34
C PHE A 405 8.89 12.32 -11.62
N VAL A 406 8.73 11.08 -12.09
CA VAL A 406 8.03 10.76 -13.34
C VAL A 406 6.53 11.10 -13.25
N THR A 407 5.93 10.98 -12.06
CA THR A 407 4.52 11.30 -11.81
C THR A 407 4.27 12.76 -11.39
N LEU A 408 5.28 13.63 -11.46
CA LEU A 408 5.09 15.07 -11.25
C LEU A 408 4.16 15.67 -12.31
N ARG A 409 3.17 16.45 -11.84
CA ARG A 409 2.23 17.22 -12.67
C ARG A 409 2.79 18.61 -13.02
N ASN A 410 4.10 18.72 -13.23
CA ASN A 410 4.72 19.96 -13.68
C ASN A 410 4.52 20.12 -15.19
N THR A 411 4.19 21.32 -15.65
CA THR A 411 4.55 21.76 -17.00
C THR A 411 6.08 21.64 -17.17
N PRO A 412 6.60 21.32 -18.37
CA PRO A 412 8.04 21.30 -18.61
C PRO A 412 8.65 22.66 -18.25
N ARG A 413 9.68 22.67 -17.41
CA ARG A 413 10.35 23.92 -17.02
C ARG A 413 11.54 24.17 -17.94
N THR A 414 11.29 24.90 -19.02
CA THR A 414 12.35 25.58 -19.77
C THR A 414 13.01 26.62 -18.86
N LEU A 415 14.33 26.55 -18.71
CA LEU A 415 15.09 27.53 -17.91
C LEU A 415 15.57 28.67 -18.82
N GLY A 416 14.60 29.34 -19.46
CA GLY A 416 14.83 30.12 -20.67
C GLY A 416 14.74 29.26 -21.94
N ASN A 417 14.69 29.92 -23.10
CA ASN A 417 14.18 29.35 -24.36
C ASN A 417 15.02 28.19 -24.96
N GLU A 418 16.21 27.89 -24.42
CA GLU A 418 17.17 26.95 -25.04
C GLU A 418 17.51 25.70 -24.19
N VAL A 419 17.00 25.56 -22.96
CA VAL A 419 17.37 24.45 -22.06
C VAL A 419 16.18 23.79 -21.37
N ILE A 420 16.20 22.45 -21.29
CA ILE A 420 15.23 21.63 -20.56
C ILE A 420 15.86 21.03 -19.30
N SER A 421 15.10 20.92 -18.20
CA SER A 421 15.57 20.19 -17.01
C SER A 421 15.76 18.71 -17.32
N ARG A 422 16.82 18.06 -16.82
CA ARG A 422 17.03 16.62 -17.08
C ARG A 422 15.93 15.73 -16.50
N SER A 423 15.23 16.22 -15.48
CA SER A 423 14.01 15.61 -14.95
C SER A 423 12.83 15.70 -15.93
N ASP A 424 12.69 16.77 -16.70
CA ASP A 424 11.65 16.88 -17.71
C ASP A 424 12.02 16.12 -18.99
N GLU A 425 13.27 16.20 -19.44
CA GLU A 425 13.81 15.41 -20.56
C GLU A 425 13.61 13.90 -20.33
N CYS A 426 14.07 13.36 -19.20
CA CYS A 426 13.92 11.94 -18.86
C CYS A 426 12.44 11.53 -18.66
N ARG A 427 11.60 12.44 -18.14
CA ARG A 427 10.15 12.24 -18.01
C ARG A 427 9.48 12.19 -19.39
N LEU A 428 9.82 13.09 -20.31
CA LEU A 428 9.28 13.12 -21.68
C LEU A 428 9.72 11.89 -22.47
N LEU A 429 11.02 11.57 -22.50
CA LEU A 429 11.57 10.35 -23.14
C LEU A 429 10.86 9.07 -22.66
N TYR A 430 10.59 8.98 -21.36
CA TYR A 430 9.80 7.87 -20.81
C TYR A 430 8.35 7.92 -21.29
N LEU A 431 7.69 9.08 -21.28
CA LEU A 431 6.26 9.18 -21.58
C LEU A 431 5.94 8.98 -23.07
N THR A 432 6.76 9.50 -23.98
CA THR A 432 6.68 9.22 -25.43
C THR A 432 7.05 7.77 -25.74
N GLY A 433 7.90 7.16 -24.91
CA GLY A 433 8.39 5.80 -25.14
C GLY A 433 9.46 5.70 -26.21
N SER A 434 10.20 6.79 -26.45
CA SER A 434 11.33 6.88 -27.38
C SER A 434 12.36 5.76 -27.15
N GLU A 435 13.19 5.48 -28.17
CA GLU A 435 14.06 4.29 -28.15
C GLU A 435 14.98 4.24 -26.92
N GLY A 436 15.18 3.04 -26.36
CA GLY A 436 15.85 2.82 -25.07
C GLY A 436 15.04 3.21 -23.82
N HIS A 437 14.13 4.19 -23.92
CA HIS A 437 13.46 4.84 -22.79
C HIS A 437 12.07 4.28 -22.46
N SER A 438 11.68 3.16 -23.06
CA SER A 438 10.37 2.53 -22.83
C SER A 438 10.13 2.07 -21.37
N ARG A 439 11.18 1.79 -20.60
CA ARG A 439 11.13 1.30 -19.21
C ARG A 439 11.04 2.44 -18.18
N VAL A 440 10.31 2.19 -17.08
CA VAL A 440 10.21 3.14 -15.94
C VAL A 440 11.61 3.42 -15.36
N PRO A 441 12.00 4.70 -15.16
CA PRO A 441 13.22 5.07 -14.45
C PRO A 441 13.36 4.39 -13.08
N VAL A 442 14.51 3.74 -12.85
CA VAL A 442 14.78 2.95 -11.64
C VAL A 442 15.01 3.84 -10.41
N CYS A 443 15.46 5.08 -10.61
CA CYS A 443 15.60 6.08 -9.55
C CYS A 443 14.33 6.94 -9.47
N PRO A 444 13.70 7.09 -8.28
CA PRO A 444 12.57 8.01 -8.11
C PRO A 444 13.00 9.49 -8.07
N TRP A 445 14.27 9.76 -7.78
CA TRP A 445 14.77 11.11 -7.55
C TRP A 445 15.12 11.82 -8.86
N PRO A 446 14.71 13.09 -9.04
CA PRO A 446 14.92 13.80 -10.30
C PRO A 446 16.41 13.93 -10.64
N PRO A 447 16.81 13.65 -11.90
CA PRO A 447 18.14 13.98 -12.42
C PRO A 447 18.51 15.45 -12.21
N PHE A 448 19.76 15.73 -11.83
CA PHE A 448 20.25 17.10 -11.62
C PHE A 448 20.70 17.77 -12.92
N GLY A 449 20.52 19.09 -12.97
CA GLY A 449 20.95 19.94 -14.08
C GLY A 449 19.98 19.97 -15.26
N ALA A 450 20.46 20.54 -16.35
CA ALA A 450 19.70 20.74 -17.58
C ALA A 450 20.49 20.21 -18.80
N THR A 451 19.80 20.07 -19.92
CA THR A 451 20.34 19.74 -21.23
C THR A 451 19.90 20.82 -22.21
N PRO A 452 20.79 21.41 -23.04
CA PRO A 452 20.38 22.33 -24.10
C PRO A 452 19.54 21.58 -25.14
N LEU A 453 18.48 22.20 -25.65
CA LEU A 453 17.55 21.59 -26.60
C LEU A 453 18.24 21.12 -27.89
N ALA A 454 19.35 21.74 -28.28
CA ALA A 454 20.20 21.33 -29.40
C ALA A 454 20.96 20.00 -29.19
N PHE A 455 21.04 19.50 -27.95
CA PHE A 455 21.75 18.27 -27.56
C PHE A 455 20.88 17.29 -26.75
N ALA A 456 19.57 17.54 -26.66
CA ALA A 456 18.65 16.63 -25.98
C ALA A 456 18.32 15.43 -26.90
N ASP A 457 18.25 14.22 -26.34
CA ASP A 457 18.05 12.95 -27.08
C ASP A 457 16.61 12.74 -27.59
N LEU A 458 15.88 13.83 -27.85
CA LEU A 458 14.46 13.85 -28.22
C LEU A 458 14.27 14.14 -29.70
N GLU A 459 13.37 13.37 -30.33
CA GLU A 459 12.93 13.59 -31.71
C GLU A 459 12.35 15.02 -31.82
N LYS A 460 12.84 15.80 -32.79
CA LYS A 460 12.60 17.26 -32.88
C LYS A 460 11.12 17.65 -32.91
N GLU A 461 10.26 16.73 -33.34
CA GLU A 461 8.80 16.87 -33.38
C GLU A 461 8.20 17.11 -31.98
N ILE A 462 8.79 16.55 -30.91
CA ILE A 462 8.30 16.68 -29.53
C ILE A 462 8.44 18.13 -29.02
N PHE A 463 9.54 18.80 -29.36
CA PHE A 463 9.80 20.20 -28.98
C PHE A 463 9.24 21.23 -29.97
N ALA A 464 8.79 20.79 -31.15
CA ALA A 464 8.14 21.64 -32.15
C ALA A 464 6.60 21.62 -32.06
N HIS A 465 6.02 20.82 -31.16
CA HIS A 465 4.56 20.66 -31.05
C HIS A 465 3.95 21.71 -30.11
N GLU A 466 2.83 22.31 -30.52
CA GLU A 466 2.09 23.39 -29.84
C GLU A 466 1.80 23.21 -28.32
N TRP A 467 1.79 22.00 -27.76
CA TRP A 467 1.64 21.79 -26.30
C TRP A 467 2.96 21.92 -25.53
N PHE A 468 4.10 21.85 -26.22
CA PHE A 468 5.41 22.22 -25.69
C PHE A 468 5.64 23.72 -25.93
N ASP A 469 4.75 24.56 -25.38
CA ASP A 469 4.84 26.01 -25.48
C ASP A 469 6.07 26.51 -24.72
N VAL A 470 7.13 26.85 -25.47
CA VAL A 470 8.29 27.59 -24.97
C VAL A 470 7.89 29.05 -24.85
N GLY A 471 7.02 29.33 -23.87
CA GLY A 471 6.28 30.57 -23.71
C GLY A 471 7.15 31.80 -23.97
N SER A 472 6.84 32.51 -25.06
CA SER A 472 7.79 33.37 -25.75
C SER A 472 8.21 34.60 -24.94
N ALA A 473 9.30 34.47 -24.18
CA ALA A 473 10.01 35.59 -23.57
C ALA A 473 10.67 36.43 -24.67
N SER A 474 9.95 37.43 -25.17
CA SER A 474 10.42 38.35 -26.21
C SER A 474 11.39 39.38 -25.64
N GLU A 475 12.69 39.07 -25.66
CA GLU A 475 13.75 40.08 -25.52
C GLU A 475 13.84 40.97 -26.77
N GLU A 476 12.86 41.86 -26.98
CA GLU A 476 13.01 42.91 -27.99
C GLU A 476 12.34 44.23 -27.58
N SER A 477 12.97 44.90 -26.61
CA SER A 477 12.75 46.32 -26.37
C SER A 477 14.10 47.03 -26.16
N ILE A 478 14.68 47.55 -27.26
CA ILE A 478 15.61 48.71 -27.31
C ILE A 478 16.09 48.94 -28.77
N LEU A 479 15.79 50.14 -29.31
CA LEU A 479 16.43 50.82 -30.46
C LEU A 479 16.19 50.38 -31.94
N SER A 480 15.10 50.93 -32.50
CA SER A 480 15.06 51.83 -33.70
C SER A 480 15.57 51.44 -35.11
N ASN A 481 14.67 51.62 -36.10
CA ASN A 481 14.86 51.79 -37.56
C ASN A 481 15.36 50.55 -38.36
N ASP A 482 14.99 50.33 -39.63
CA ASP A 482 14.25 51.16 -40.61
C ASP A 482 13.50 50.30 -41.68
N SER A 483 12.51 50.90 -42.37
CA SER A 483 11.87 50.45 -43.64
C SER A 483 11.06 49.12 -43.71
N SER A 484 10.10 49.08 -44.65
CA SER A 484 9.08 48.01 -44.89
C SER A 484 9.17 47.44 -46.35
N PRO A 485 8.23 46.65 -46.93
CA PRO A 485 7.08 45.87 -46.39
C PRO A 485 6.94 44.41 -46.98
N GLY A 486 5.95 43.64 -46.48
CA GLY A 486 5.43 42.39 -47.09
C GLY A 486 5.61 41.13 -46.21
N ASP A 487 4.70 40.15 -46.16
CA ASP A 487 3.39 39.98 -46.84
C ASP A 487 2.38 39.22 -45.93
N GLN A 488 1.14 39.04 -46.41
CA GLN A 488 -0.09 38.64 -45.70
C GLN A 488 0.01 37.56 -44.59
N LYS A 489 -0.61 37.87 -43.44
CA LYS A 489 -1.36 36.91 -42.59
C LYS A 489 -2.70 37.51 -42.19
N GLY A 490 -3.74 36.68 -42.10
CA GLY A 490 -5.11 37.08 -41.73
C GLY A 490 -5.20 37.64 -40.31
N THR A 491 -6.10 38.59 -40.09
CA THR A 491 -6.17 39.40 -38.87
C THR A 491 -6.97 38.70 -37.77
N ILE A 492 -6.47 38.77 -36.53
CA ILE A 492 -7.08 38.19 -35.31
C ILE A 492 -8.51 38.69 -35.04
N SER A 493 -8.97 39.77 -35.68
CA SER A 493 -10.35 40.25 -35.61
C SER A 493 -11.39 39.19 -36.00
N GLU A 494 -11.11 38.36 -37.00
CA GLU A 494 -12.06 37.30 -37.44
C GLU A 494 -12.30 36.22 -36.37
N TRP A 495 -11.43 36.13 -35.35
CA TRP A 495 -11.56 35.19 -34.24
C TRP A 495 -12.30 35.77 -33.03
N LEU A 496 -12.41 37.10 -32.92
CA LEU A 496 -13.10 37.76 -31.81
C LEU A 496 -14.62 37.81 -32.05
N ASP A 497 -15.04 38.08 -33.29
CA ASP A 497 -16.47 38.13 -33.67
C ASP A 497 -17.19 36.77 -33.51
N MET A 498 -16.45 35.65 -33.41
CA MET A 498 -17.00 34.31 -33.16
C MET A 498 -17.31 33.99 -31.69
N VAL A 499 -16.82 34.78 -30.72
CA VAL A 499 -16.91 34.43 -29.29
C VAL A 499 -18.18 34.98 -28.63
N ASP A 500 -18.72 36.10 -29.11
CA ASP A 500 -19.87 36.77 -28.49
C ASP A 500 -21.27 36.19 -28.88
N GLU A 501 -21.37 35.30 -29.88
CA GLU A 501 -22.65 34.63 -30.23
C GLU A 501 -22.92 33.32 -29.47
N ALA A 502 -21.95 32.79 -28.70
CA ALA A 502 -22.05 31.48 -28.03
C ALA A 502 -22.62 31.56 -26.58
N GLY A 503 -23.64 32.38 -26.35
CA GLY A 503 -24.21 32.62 -25.02
C GLY A 503 -25.22 31.56 -24.54
N MET A 504 -24.76 30.52 -23.82
CA MET A 504 -25.60 29.71 -22.90
C MET A 504 -24.82 28.96 -21.83
#